data_AF-A0A2A2HDU7-F1
#
_entry.id   AF-A0A2A2HDU7-F1
#
_cell.length_a   1.000
_cell.length_b   1.000
_cell.length_c   1.000
_cell.angle_alpha   90.00
_cell.angle_beta   90.00
_cell.angle_gamma   90.00
#
_symmetry.space_group_name_H-M   'P 1'
#
loop_
_entity.id
_entity.type
_entity.pdbx_description
1 polymer ?
#
loop_
_entity_poly.entity_id
_entity_poly.type
_entity_poly.pdbx_seq_one_letter_code
_entity_poly.pdbx_strand_id
1 'polypeptide(L)'
;MNENLVIEHRYVLDEILVDDDKKAAFLLGFLLRKLTHMEYKELKETPFLTKIYEMNLSHDKIRSLYPVMINEIRKYDAIFKELEEEASISLLKSDKNWNITDDETSFYFTLGYTLGSAPNYHRNVVDKEITK
;
A
#
# COMPACT_ATOMS: atom_id res chain seq x y z
N MET A 1 31.12 -7.08 -13.03
CA MET A 1 29.97 -7.98 -12.84
C MET A 1 29.29 -7.50 -11.57
N ASN A 2 28.30 -6.60 -11.70
CA ASN A 2 27.48 -6.21 -10.55
C ASN A 2 26.26 -7.13 -10.60
N GLU A 3 26.18 -8.04 -9.63
CA GLU A 3 24.98 -8.80 -9.36
C GLU A 3 23.93 -7.82 -8.86
N ASN A 4 23.13 -7.28 -9.80
CA ASN A 4 21.90 -6.61 -9.43
C ASN A 4 21.01 -7.67 -8.80
N LEU A 5 20.78 -7.56 -7.48
CA LEU A 5 19.82 -8.34 -6.75
C LEU A 5 18.42 -8.03 -7.31
N VAL A 6 18.01 -8.78 -8.33
CA VAL A 6 16.65 -8.74 -8.86
C VAL A 6 15.79 -9.48 -7.85
N ILE A 7 15.27 -8.74 -6.87
CA ILE A 7 14.27 -9.27 -5.95
C ILE A 7 12.98 -9.40 -6.77
N GLU A 8 12.60 -10.62 -7.14
CA GLU A 8 11.26 -10.91 -7.64
C GLU A 8 10.26 -10.69 -6.48
N HIS A 9 9.87 -9.43 -6.30
CA HIS A 9 9.12 -8.90 -5.15
C HIS A 9 7.81 -9.62 -4.83
N ARG A 10 7.26 -10.41 -5.78
CA ARG A 10 6.04 -11.19 -5.56
C ARG A 10 6.28 -12.31 -4.54
N TYR A 11 7.43 -12.97 -4.57
CA TYR A 11 7.72 -14.10 -3.67
C TYR A 11 8.09 -13.66 -2.25
N VAL A 12 8.78 -12.52 -2.11
CA VAL A 12 9.29 -12.06 -0.81
C VAL A 12 8.19 -11.61 0.15
N LEU A 13 7.11 -10.99 -0.34
CA LEU A 13 6.01 -10.57 0.55
C LEU A 13 5.19 -11.75 1.05
N ASP A 14 4.96 -12.76 0.20
CA ASP A 14 4.23 -13.97 0.59
C ASP A 14 5.03 -14.86 1.56
N GLU A 15 6.37 -14.78 1.51
CA GLU A 15 7.26 -15.47 2.45
C GLU A 15 7.38 -14.74 3.81
N ILE A 16 7.31 -13.40 3.83
CA ILE A 16 7.52 -12.59 5.04
C ILE A 16 6.21 -12.24 5.76
N LEU A 17 5.12 -12.00 5.01
CA LEU A 17 3.82 -11.57 5.52
C LEU A 17 2.78 -12.67 5.29
N VAL A 18 2.92 -13.74 6.06
CA VAL A 18 2.05 -14.93 6.00
C VAL A 18 0.64 -14.63 6.53
N ASP A 19 0.52 -13.74 7.52
CA ASP A 19 -0.77 -13.39 8.12
C ASP A 19 -1.47 -12.29 7.31
N ASP A 20 -2.75 -12.53 6.97
CA ASP A 20 -3.52 -11.66 6.10
C ASP A 20 -3.75 -10.25 6.68
N ASP A 21 -3.80 -10.09 8.01
CA ASP A 21 -3.97 -8.79 8.69
C ASP A 21 -2.70 -7.92 8.60
N LYS A 22 -1.52 -8.51 8.83
CA LYS A 22 -0.22 -7.87 8.62
C LYS A 22 -0.04 -7.50 7.16
N LYS A 23 -0.38 -8.42 6.26
CA LYS A 23 -0.31 -8.20 4.81
C LYS A 23 -1.25 -7.09 4.36
N ALA A 24 -2.48 -7.04 4.87
CA ALA A 24 -3.44 -5.98 4.59
C ALA A 24 -2.91 -4.60 5.03
N ALA A 25 -2.46 -4.48 6.28
CA ALA A 25 -1.89 -3.23 6.80
C ALA A 25 -0.69 -2.77 5.93
N PHE A 26 0.22 -3.69 5.62
CA PHE A 26 1.38 -3.43 4.77
C PHE A 26 0.99 -2.95 3.36
N LEU A 27 0.12 -3.68 2.67
CA LEU A 27 -0.25 -3.34 1.29
C LEU A 27 -0.99 -2.00 1.21
N LEU A 28 -1.76 -1.64 2.23
CA LEU A 28 -2.38 -0.32 2.32
C LEU A 28 -1.35 0.80 2.53
N GLY A 29 -0.33 0.57 3.35
CA GLY A 29 0.81 1.50 3.45
C GLY A 29 1.49 1.69 2.09
N PHE A 30 1.69 0.60 1.36
CA PHE A 30 2.29 0.64 0.02
C PHE A 30 1.42 1.41 -0.98
N LEU A 31 0.10 1.17 -0.98
CA LEU A 31 -0.87 1.92 -1.81
C LEU A 31 -0.85 3.41 -1.47
N LEU A 32 -0.80 3.75 -0.18
CA LEU A 32 -0.68 5.14 0.25
C LEU A 32 0.58 5.77 -0.34
N ARG A 33 1.71 5.07 -0.38
CA ARG A 33 2.94 5.60 -0.97
C ARG A 33 2.80 5.89 -2.47
N LYS A 34 2.07 5.06 -3.20
CA LYS A 34 1.76 5.31 -4.61
C LYS A 34 0.88 6.53 -4.78
N LEU A 35 -0.16 6.68 -3.94
CA LEU A 35 -0.99 7.88 -3.91
C LEU A 35 -0.17 9.14 -3.63
N THR A 36 0.66 9.15 -2.58
CA THR A 36 1.46 10.34 -2.22
C THR A 36 2.46 10.73 -3.30
N HIS A 37 2.96 9.76 -4.08
CA HIS A 37 3.80 10.07 -5.23
C HIS A 37 3.03 10.82 -6.33
N MET A 38 1.79 10.41 -6.62
CA MET A 38 0.92 11.10 -7.59
C MET A 38 0.52 12.48 -7.08
N GLU A 39 0.08 12.59 -5.81
CA GLU A 39 -0.24 13.87 -5.18
C GLU A 39 0.94 14.84 -5.27
N TYR A 40 2.14 14.39 -4.90
CA TYR A 40 3.33 15.25 -4.93
C TYR A 40 3.73 15.64 -6.35
N LYS A 41 3.56 14.73 -7.34
CA LYS A 41 3.85 15.03 -8.75
C LYS A 41 2.97 16.20 -9.23
N GLU A 42 1.68 16.16 -8.93
CA GLU A 42 0.67 17.12 -9.42
C GLU A 42 0.57 18.39 -8.56
N LEU A 43 0.48 18.24 -7.24
CA LEU A 43 0.17 19.32 -6.31
C LEU A 43 1.40 19.91 -5.61
N LYS A 44 2.55 19.23 -5.67
CA LYS A 44 3.75 19.52 -4.84
C LYS A 44 3.52 19.43 -3.33
N GLU A 45 2.44 18.78 -2.94
CA GLU A 45 2.03 18.50 -1.56
C GLU A 45 1.43 17.08 -1.47
N THR A 46 1.27 16.55 -0.27
CA THR A 46 0.69 15.21 -0.03
C THR A 46 -0.47 15.29 0.97
N PRO A 47 -1.59 15.93 0.61
CA PRO A 47 -2.67 16.23 1.55
C PRO A 47 -3.30 14.96 2.15
N PHE A 48 -3.30 13.83 1.44
CA PHE A 48 -3.79 12.58 2.01
C PHE A 48 -2.87 12.06 3.12
N LEU A 49 -1.55 12.11 2.94
CA LEU A 49 -0.59 11.70 3.98
C LEU A 49 -0.74 12.52 5.26
N THR A 50 -0.93 13.83 5.14
CA THR A 50 -1.14 14.72 6.30
C THR A 50 -2.33 14.28 7.13
N LYS A 51 -3.42 13.83 6.49
CA LYS A 51 -4.60 13.30 7.18
C LYS A 51 -4.34 11.97 7.91
N ILE A 52 -3.37 11.18 7.46
CA ILE A 52 -3.03 9.87 8.04
C ILE A 52 -2.10 9.98 9.24
N TYR A 53 -1.13 10.90 9.22
CA TYR A 53 -0.18 11.05 10.33
C TYR A 53 -0.83 11.39 11.68
N GLU A 54 -2.04 11.95 11.65
CA GLU A 54 -2.81 12.31 12.84
C GLU A 54 -3.65 11.13 13.38
N MET A 55 -3.61 9.96 12.74
CA MET A 55 -4.46 8.82 13.05
C MET A 55 -3.72 7.71 13.78
N ASN A 56 -4.36 7.17 14.83
CA ASN A 56 -4.06 5.82 15.28
C ASN A 56 -4.70 4.82 14.29
N LEU A 57 -3.89 3.94 13.68
CA LEU A 57 -4.35 2.98 12.68
C LEU A 57 -4.88 1.72 13.36
N SER A 58 -6.14 1.77 13.81
CA SER A 58 -6.88 0.58 14.24
C SER A 58 -7.48 -0.19 13.06
N HIS A 59 -7.99 -1.39 13.30
CA HIS A 59 -8.72 -2.16 12.29
C HIS A 59 -9.88 -1.36 11.66
N ASP A 60 -10.70 -0.69 12.47
CA ASP A 60 -11.80 0.15 11.99
C ASP A 60 -11.30 1.33 11.14
N LYS A 61 -10.13 1.89 11.51
CA LYS A 61 -9.47 2.94 10.75
C LYS A 61 -9.03 2.42 9.39
N ILE A 62 -8.38 1.26 9.35
CA ILE A 62 -7.96 0.58 8.11
C ILE A 62 -9.17 0.32 7.20
N ARG A 63 -10.26 -0.25 7.75
CA ARG A 63 -11.49 -0.55 7.02
C ARG A 63 -12.13 0.70 6.42
N SER A 64 -12.17 1.80 7.18
CA SER A 64 -12.71 3.08 6.70
C SER A 64 -11.76 3.80 5.72
N LEU A 65 -10.45 3.61 5.86
CA LEU A 65 -9.42 4.24 5.04
C LEU A 65 -9.42 3.69 3.62
N TYR A 66 -9.54 2.37 3.47
CA TYR A 66 -9.42 1.69 2.17
C TYR A 66 -10.28 2.29 1.04
N PRO A 67 -11.63 2.43 1.19
CA PRO A 67 -12.46 2.98 0.12
C PRO A 67 -12.13 4.45 -0.19
N VAL A 68 -11.71 5.23 0.81
CA VAL A 68 -11.30 6.62 0.61
C VAL A 68 -10.01 6.66 -0.21
N MET A 69 -9.03 5.82 0.12
CA MET A 69 -7.77 5.72 -0.61
C MET A 69 -7.97 5.35 -2.09
N ILE A 70 -8.85 4.37 -2.36
CA ILE A 70 -9.20 4.00 -3.74
C ILE A 70 -9.83 5.19 -4.48
N ASN A 71 -10.77 5.91 -3.85
CA ASN A 71 -11.38 7.08 -4.48
C ASN A 71 -10.38 8.19 -4.77
N GLU A 72 -9.43 8.45 -3.87
CA GLU A 72 -8.37 9.44 -4.11
C GLU A 72 -7.45 9.03 -5.27
N ILE A 73 -7.06 7.75 -5.35
CA ILE A 73 -6.28 7.21 -6.48
C ILE A 73 -7.02 7.45 -7.80
N ARG A 74 -8.34 7.23 -7.83
CA ARG A 74 -9.15 7.43 -9.05
C ARG A 74 -9.22 8.89 -9.52
N LYS A 75 -8.99 9.88 -8.65
CA LYS A 75 -8.92 11.29 -9.08
C LYS A 75 -7.77 11.58 -10.03
N TYR A 76 -6.73 10.75 -9.98
CA TYR A 76 -5.55 10.83 -10.85
C TYR A 76 -5.68 9.93 -12.10
N ASP A 77 -6.88 9.43 -12.40
CA ASP A 77 -7.13 8.44 -13.48
C ASP A 77 -6.24 7.18 -13.36
N ALA A 78 -5.78 6.85 -12.15
CA ALA A 78 -4.83 5.77 -11.89
C ALA A 78 -5.50 4.50 -11.34
N ILE A 79 -4.90 3.35 -11.66
CA ILE A 79 -5.28 2.03 -11.15
C ILE A 79 -4.00 1.22 -10.92
N PHE A 80 -3.80 0.70 -9.72
CA PHE A 80 -2.69 -0.22 -9.39
C PHE A 80 -3.23 -1.64 -9.29
N LYS A 81 -3.61 -2.23 -10.42
CA LYS A 81 -4.56 -3.36 -10.48
C LYS A 81 -4.18 -4.52 -9.55
N GLU A 82 -2.98 -5.07 -9.68
CA GLU A 82 -2.55 -6.22 -8.90
C GLU A 82 -2.34 -5.86 -7.42
N LEU A 83 -1.87 -4.65 -7.14
CA LEU A 83 -1.67 -4.18 -5.76
C LEU A 83 -3.01 -3.98 -5.03
N GLU A 84 -3.98 -3.37 -5.71
CA GLU A 84 -5.35 -3.19 -5.21
C GLU A 84 -6.06 -4.53 -5.03
N GLU A 85 -5.87 -5.47 -5.95
CA GLU A 85 -6.41 -6.83 -5.85
C GLU A 85 -5.84 -7.58 -4.64
N GLU A 86 -4.51 -7.59 -4.48
CA GLU A 86 -3.85 -8.23 -3.34
C GLU A 86 -4.26 -7.60 -1.99
N ALA A 87 -4.35 -6.26 -1.95
CA ALA A 87 -4.82 -5.55 -0.76
C ALA A 87 -6.28 -5.93 -0.43
N SER A 88 -7.15 -5.97 -1.44
CA SER A 88 -8.56 -6.35 -1.30
C SER A 88 -8.71 -7.78 -0.75
N ILE A 89 -7.96 -8.73 -1.31
CA ILE A 89 -8.01 -10.13 -0.88
C ILE A 89 -7.52 -10.27 0.57
N SER A 90 -6.41 -9.60 0.92
CA SER A 90 -5.85 -9.66 2.28
C SER A 90 -6.82 -9.05 3.30
N LEU A 91 -7.44 -7.91 2.97
CA LEU A 91 -8.49 -7.29 3.79
C LEU A 91 -9.69 -8.23 3.96
N LEU A 92 -10.20 -8.83 2.90
CA LEU A 92 -11.36 -9.75 2.97
C LEU A 92 -11.11 -10.96 3.88
N LYS A 93 -9.89 -11.51 3.84
CA LYS A 93 -9.52 -12.67 4.65
C LYS A 93 -9.33 -12.32 6.13
N SER A 94 -8.82 -11.11 6.41
CA SER A 94 -8.55 -10.63 7.76
C SER A 94 -9.73 -9.90 8.42
N ASP A 95 -10.73 -9.45 7.67
CA ASP A 95 -11.82 -8.56 8.15
C ASP A 95 -12.56 -9.09 9.38
N LYS A 96 -12.71 -10.42 9.51
CA LYS A 96 -13.39 -11.03 10.65
C LYS A 96 -12.46 -11.37 11.81
N ASN A 97 -11.14 -11.42 11.55
CA ASN A 97 -10.12 -11.94 12.45
C ASN A 97 -8.86 -11.05 12.38
N TRP A 98 -9.02 -9.77 12.71
CA TRP A 98 -7.88 -8.86 12.84
C TRP A 98 -7.17 -9.12 14.18
N ASN A 99 -6.04 -9.84 14.13
CA ASN A 99 -5.39 -10.40 15.33
C ASN A 99 -4.13 -9.64 15.75
N ILE A 100 -3.83 -8.53 15.09
CA ILE A 100 -2.73 -7.64 15.45
C ILE A 100 -3.25 -6.40 16.20
N THR A 101 -2.41 -5.86 17.07
CA THR A 101 -2.70 -4.63 17.82
C THR A 101 -2.73 -3.39 16.92
N ASP A 102 -3.26 -2.27 17.41
CA ASP A 102 -3.22 -0.97 16.70
C ASP A 102 -1.77 -0.51 16.44
N ASP A 103 -0.85 -0.79 17.38
CA ASP A 103 0.58 -0.49 17.22
C ASP A 103 1.22 -1.36 16.13
N GLU A 104 0.92 -2.66 16.11
CA GLU A 104 1.38 -3.56 15.04
C GLU A 104 0.77 -3.18 13.69
N THR A 105 -0.51 -2.80 13.66
CA THR A 105 -1.18 -2.30 12.45
C THR A 105 -0.43 -1.09 11.90
N SER A 106 -0.15 -0.11 12.77
CA SER A 106 0.61 1.09 12.44
C SER A 106 2.04 0.76 11.97
N PHE A 107 2.68 -0.21 12.61
CA PHE A 107 4.01 -0.69 12.26
C PHE A 107 4.05 -1.29 10.85
N TYR A 108 3.21 -2.28 10.55
CA TYR A 108 3.18 -2.92 9.22
C TYR A 108 2.75 -1.95 8.12
N PHE A 109 1.81 -1.06 8.41
CA PHE A 109 1.43 0.02 7.49
C PHE A 109 2.62 0.93 7.18
N THR A 110 3.39 1.31 8.19
CA THR A 110 4.60 2.15 8.01
C THR A 110 5.68 1.43 7.20
N LEU A 111 5.87 0.12 7.43
CA LEU A 111 6.78 -0.71 6.61
C LEU A 111 6.37 -0.71 5.13
N GLY A 112 5.08 -0.89 4.85
CA GLY A 112 4.56 -0.83 3.48
C GLY A 112 4.75 0.53 2.83
N TYR A 113 4.45 1.60 3.56
CA TYR A 113 4.62 2.97 3.08
C TYR A 113 6.07 3.29 2.71
N THR A 114 7.01 2.92 3.58
CA THR A 114 8.44 3.18 3.36
C THR A 114 9.00 2.36 2.20
N LEU A 115 8.68 1.06 2.12
CA LEU A 115 9.14 0.18 1.05
C LEU A 115 8.50 0.49 -0.32
N GLY A 116 7.31 1.08 -0.36
CA GLY A 116 6.71 1.59 -1.60
C GLY A 116 7.54 2.67 -2.31
N SER A 117 8.57 3.24 -1.64
CA SER A 117 9.51 4.22 -2.19
C SER A 117 10.69 3.60 -2.93
N ALA A 118 10.88 2.28 -2.88
CA ALA A 118 12.10 1.65 -3.38
C ALA A 118 12.20 1.80 -4.91
N PRO A 119 13.28 2.41 -5.46
CA PRO A 119 13.44 2.66 -6.89
C PRO A 119 13.51 1.37 -7.74
N ASN A 120 13.74 0.22 -7.11
CA ASN A 120 13.75 -1.09 -7.74
C ASN A 120 12.37 -1.74 -7.89
N TYR A 121 11.28 -1.06 -7.51
CA TYR A 121 9.93 -1.53 -7.81
C TYR A 121 9.56 -1.23 -9.28
N HIS A 122 10.32 -1.83 -10.20
CA HIS A 122 9.90 -2.02 -11.59
C HIS A 122 9.24 -3.38 -11.64
N ARG A 123 7.99 -3.47 -11.18
CA ARG A 123 7.19 -4.66 -11.45
C ARG A 123 6.97 -4.64 -12.96
N ASN A 124 7.45 -5.66 -13.68
CA ASN A 124 7.12 -5.88 -15.10
C ASN A 124 5.63 -6.20 -15.20
N VAL A 125 4.79 -5.22 -14.92
CA VAL A 125 3.35 -5.29 -15.07
C VAL A 125 3.04 -4.51 -16.32
N VAL A 126 2.10 -5.03 -17.08
CA VAL A 126 1.34 -4.25 -18.04
C VAL A 126 0.35 -3.36 -17.25
N ASP A 127 0.83 -2.68 -16.21
CA ASP A 127 0.10 -1.64 -15.53
C ASP A 127 0.13 -0.49 -16.54
N LYS A 128 -1.04 -0.19 -17.11
CA LYS A 128 -1.19 1.10 -17.77
C LYS A 128 -1.06 2.13 -16.66
N GLU A 129 0.14 2.67 -16.46
CA GLU A 129 0.28 4.04 -16.02
C GLU A 129 -0.44 4.89 -17.07
N ILE A 130 -1.74 5.11 -16.87
CA ILE A 130 -2.48 6.11 -17.63
C ILE A 130 -1.97 7.45 -17.09
N THR A 131 -0.82 7.85 -17.60
CA THR A 131 -0.31 9.21 -17.47
C THR A 131 -1.06 10.04 -18.52
N LYS A 132 -1.80 11.04 -18.06
CA LYS A 132 -1.88 12.28 -18.84
C LYS A 132 -0.59 13.07 -18.65
#